data_AF-A0A6M3JIJ3-F1
#
_entry.id   AF-A0A6M3JIJ3-F1
#
_cell.length_a   1.000
_cell.length_b   1.000
_cell.length_c   1.000
_cell.angle_alpha   90.00
_cell.angle_beta   90.00
_cell.angle_gamma   90.00
#
_symmetry.space_group_name_H-M   'P 1'
#
loop_
_entity.id
_entity.type
_entity.pdbx_description
1 polymer ?
#
loop_
_entity_poly.entity_id
_entity_poly.type
_entity_poly.pdbx_seq_one_letter_code
_entity_poly.pdbx_strand_id
1 'polypeptide(L)' 'MAATVIRSRTHAILYEGIEAEPIREAVERAVRSGANLTRADLTRANLTRADLAWADLTRANLTWANLTRADLTEADLTGA' A
#
# COMPACT_ATOMS: atom_id res chain seq x y z
N MET A 1 18.56 -3.05 -5.32
CA MET A 1 17.18 -3.51 -5.00
C MET A 1 16.42 -2.30 -4.49
N ALA A 2 15.72 -1.60 -5.37
CA ALA A 2 15.16 -0.29 -5.08
C ALA A 2 13.82 -0.41 -4.34
N ALA A 3 13.68 0.32 -3.24
CA ALA A 3 12.42 0.51 -2.53
C ALA A 3 11.42 1.17 -3.48
N THR A 4 10.43 0.41 -3.93
CA THR A 4 9.27 0.96 -4.64
C THR A 4 8.47 1.77 -3.63
N VAL A 5 8.76 3.07 -3.52
CA VAL A 5 7.88 4.02 -2.84
C VAL A 5 6.57 4.00 -3.62
N ILE A 6 5.53 3.41 -3.03
CA ILE A 6 4.19 3.39 -3.60
C ILE A 6 3.70 4.85 -3.58
N ARG A 7 4.00 5.57 -4.66
CA ARG A 7 3.47 6.91 -4.93
C ARG A 7 2.21 6.69 -5.74
N SER A 8 1.05 6.76 -5.09
CA SER A 8 -0.24 6.77 -5.77
C SER A 8 -0.23 7.81 -6.90
N ARG A 9 -0.18 7.36 -8.14
CA ARG A 9 -0.61 8.13 -9.30
C ARG A 9 -1.65 7.30 -10.01
N THR A 10 -2.88 7.75 -9.85
CA THR A 10 -4.01 7.48 -10.73
C THR A 10 -3.51 7.33 -12.17
N HIS A 11 -3.67 6.15 -12.76
CA HIS A 11 -3.59 5.86 -14.21
C HIS A 11 -2.66 6.78 -15.03
N ALA A 12 -1.36 6.48 -15.17
CA ALA A 12 -0.56 6.82 -16.35
C ALA A 12 0.93 6.47 -16.19
N ILE A 13 1.31 5.23 -16.51
CA ILE A 13 2.54 4.96 -17.26
C ILE A 13 2.40 3.63 -18.00
N LEU A 14 2.87 3.61 -19.24
CA LEU A 14 2.68 2.57 -20.26
C LEU A 14 3.24 1.22 -19.79
N TYR A 15 2.36 0.21 -19.66
CA TYR A 15 2.75 -1.17 -19.39
C TYR A 15 2.74 -1.96 -20.69
N GLU A 16 3.91 -2.10 -21.32
CA GLU A 16 4.09 -3.16 -22.30
C GLU A 16 4.28 -4.50 -21.56
N GLY A 17 3.20 -5.29 -21.49
CA GLY A 17 3.32 -6.75 -21.44
C GLY A 17 3.15 -7.50 -20.11
N ILE A 18 2.81 -6.87 -18.97
CA ILE A 18 2.54 -7.62 -17.72
C ILE A 18 1.35 -6.98 -17.00
N GLU A 19 0.41 -7.80 -16.52
CA GLU A 19 -0.85 -7.40 -15.90
C GLU A 19 -0.66 -6.30 -14.84
N ALA A 20 -1.54 -5.30 -14.84
CA ALA A 20 -1.52 -4.25 -13.83
C ALA A 20 -1.83 -4.87 -12.45
N GLU A 21 -0.79 -5.11 -11.66
CA GLU A 21 -0.90 -5.57 -10.27
C GLU A 21 -1.83 -4.62 -9.50
N PRO A 22 -2.95 -5.11 -8.91
CA PRO A 22 -3.81 -4.28 -8.09
C PRO A 22 -3.01 -3.64 -6.94
N ILE A 23 -3.32 -2.38 -6.59
CA ILE A 23 -2.62 -1.65 -5.51
C ILE A 23 -2.54 -2.46 -4.21
N ARG A 24 -3.57 -3.26 -3.91
CA ARG A 24 -3.58 -4.20 -2.77
C ARG A 24 -2.41 -5.18 -2.82
N GLU A 25 -2.22 -5.89 -3.93
CA GLU A 25 -1.17 -6.90 -4.05
C GLU A 25 0.22 -6.27 -3.94
N ALA A 26 0.40 -5.07 -4.53
CA ALA A 26 1.65 -4.33 -4.42
C ALA A 26 1.97 -3.95 -2.96
N VAL A 27 0.97 -3.52 -2.19
CA VAL A 27 1.11 -3.19 -0.77
C VAL A 27 1.38 -4.44 0.07
N GLU A 28 0.63 -5.52 -0.12
CA GLU A 28 0.85 -6.78 0.63
C GLU A 28 2.24 -7.37 0.34
N ARG A 29 2.69 -7.31 -0.91
CA ARG A 29 4.06 -7.72 -1.26
C ARG A 29 5.09 -6.83 -0.58
N ALA A 30 4.85 -5.52 -0.51
CA ALA A 30 5.71 -4.59 0.21
C ALA A 30 5.80 -4.97 1.69
N VAL A 31 4.66 -5.22 2.35
CA VAL A 31 4.59 -5.70 3.75
C VAL A 31 5.40 -6.99 3.92
N ARG A 32 5.15 -8.02 3.10
CA ARG A 32 5.86 -9.31 3.15
C ARG A 32 7.36 -9.21 2.93
N SER A 33 7.80 -8.24 2.12
CA SER A 33 9.22 -8.00 1.84
C SER A 33 9.92 -7.13 2.87
N GLY A 34 9.20 -6.61 3.87
CA GLY A 34 9.72 -5.63 4.84
C GLY A 34 10.05 -4.28 4.20
N ALA A 35 9.38 -3.94 3.10
CA ALA A 35 9.57 -2.65 2.44
C ALA A 35 9.00 -1.53 3.33
N ASN A 36 9.68 -0.39 3.31
CA ASN A 36 9.27 0.79 4.06
C ASN A 36 8.01 1.41 3.42
N LEU A 37 6.87 1.34 4.14
CA LEU A 37 5.61 2.00 3.78
C LEU A 37 5.37 3.31 4.55
N THR A 38 6.37 3.78 5.32
CA THR A 38 6.30 5.08 5.99
C THR A 38 6.12 6.20 4.97
N ARG A 39 5.19 7.11 5.22
CA ARG A 39 4.82 8.21 4.31
C ARG A 39 4.35 7.78 2.92
N ALA A 40 3.93 6.52 2.74
CA ALA A 40 3.37 6.07 1.47
C ALA A 40 2.11 6.87 1.12
N ASP A 41 1.92 7.21 -0.14
CA ASP A 41 0.66 7.80 -0.59
C ASP A 41 -0.27 6.68 -1.05
N LEU A 42 -1.28 6.40 -0.23
CA LEU A 42 -2.32 5.39 -0.45
C LEU A 42 -3.69 6.06 -0.60
N THR A 43 -3.71 7.34 -0.99
CA THR A 43 -4.95 8.11 -1.20
C THR A 43 -5.86 7.37 -2.18
N ARG A 44 -7.11 7.13 -1.77
CA ARG A 44 -8.13 6.38 -2.55
C ARG A 44 -7.76 4.93 -2.89
N ALA A 45 -6.76 4.33 -2.25
CA ALA A 45 -6.39 2.94 -2.50
C ALA A 45 -7.52 1.99 -2.09
N ASN A 46 -7.82 0.99 -2.93
CA ASN A 46 -8.69 -0.11 -2.53
C ASN A 46 -7.85 -1.22 -1.90
N LEU A 47 -7.89 -1.30 -0.57
CA LEU A 47 -7.20 -2.26 0.28
C LEU A 47 -8.20 -3.19 0.96
N THR A 48 -9.35 -3.43 0.32
CA THR A 48 -10.38 -4.33 0.84
C THR A 48 -9.79 -5.73 1.04
N ARG A 49 -9.91 -6.27 2.25
CA ARG A 49 -9.34 -7.57 2.67
C ARG A 49 -7.81 -7.66 2.53
N ALA A 50 -7.10 -6.54 2.58
CA ALA A 50 -5.64 -6.56 2.54
C ALA A 50 -5.07 -7.17 3.83
N ASP A 51 -4.02 -7.98 3.71
CA ASP A 51 -3.19 -8.38 4.84
C ASP A 51 -2.09 -7.32 5.08
N LEU A 52 -2.31 -6.49 6.09
CA LEU A 52 -1.41 -5.42 6.52
C LEU A 52 -0.94 -5.65 7.96
N ALA A 53 -1.02 -6.89 8.46
CA ALA A 53 -0.56 -7.20 9.81
C ALA A 53 0.93 -6.85 9.96
N TRP A 54 1.28 -6.21 11.07
CA TRP A 54 2.65 -5.76 11.39
C TRP A 54 3.24 -4.71 10.43
N ALA A 55 2.43 -4.07 9.58
CA ALA A 55 2.92 -3.08 8.63
C ALA A 55 3.31 -1.76 9.34
N ASP A 56 4.47 -1.20 8.98
CA ASP A 56 4.82 0.18 9.34
C ASP A 56 4.26 1.16 8.29
N LEU A 57 3.10 1.73 8.62
CA LEU A 57 2.38 2.72 7.82
C LEU A 57 2.54 4.13 8.42
N THR A 58 3.57 4.37 9.22
CA THR A 58 3.75 5.65 9.91
C THR A 58 3.74 6.81 8.92
N ARG A 59 2.88 7.80 9.19
CA ARG A 59 2.66 8.98 8.34
C ARG A 59 2.19 8.69 6.89
N ALA A 60 1.72 7.48 6.57
CA ALA A 60 1.16 7.18 5.27
C ALA A 60 -0.10 8.02 5.02
N ASN A 61 -0.36 8.46 3.80
CA ASN A 61 -1.61 9.14 3.48
C ASN A 61 -2.69 8.11 3.10
N LEU A 62 -3.61 7.81 4.02
CA LEU A 62 -4.73 6.89 3.81
C LEU A 62 -6.04 7.61 3.46
N THR A 63 -6.01 8.89 3.10
CA THR A 63 -7.22 9.67 2.83
C THR A 63 -8.06 8.99 1.73
N TRP A 64 -9.33 8.68 2.02
CA TRP A 64 -10.26 7.95 1.12
C TRP A 64 -9.87 6.50 0.79
N ALA A 65 -8.87 5.90 1.44
CA ALA A 65 -8.55 4.50 1.25
C ALA A 65 -9.71 3.60 1.76
N ASN A 66 -10.01 2.53 1.01
CA ASN A 66 -10.98 1.53 1.45
C ASN A 66 -10.25 0.38 2.14
N LEU A 67 -10.31 0.35 3.47
CA LEU A 67 -9.72 -0.68 4.33
C LEU A 67 -10.75 -1.71 4.82
N THR A 68 -11.90 -1.84 4.13
CA THR A 68 -12.96 -2.76 4.55
C THR A 68 -12.41 -4.18 4.70
N ARG A 69 -12.49 -4.73 5.91
CA ARG A 69 -11.98 -6.08 6.28
C ARG A 69 -10.46 -6.26 6.08
N ALA A 70 -9.67 -5.20 6.01
CA ALA A 70 -8.22 -5.33 6.06
C ALA A 70 -7.78 -5.83 7.45
N ASP A 71 -6.77 -6.69 7.49
CA ASP A 71 -6.09 -7.05 8.74
C ASP A 71 -5.03 -6.00 9.04
N LEU A 72 -5.19 -5.30 10.17
CA LEU A 72 -4.27 -4.26 10.66
C LEU A 72 -3.69 -4.65 12.03
N THR A 73 -3.73 -5.94 12.37
CA THR A 73 -3.19 -6.44 13.63
C THR A 73 -1.73 -6.00 13.78
N GLU A 74 -1.43 -5.26 14.86
CA GLU A 74 -0.07 -4.77 15.17
C GLU A 74 0.55 -3.85 14.10
N ALA A 75 -0.25 -3.25 13.21
CA ALA A 75 0.24 -2.25 12.27
C ALA A 75 0.51 -0.90 12.97
N ASP A 76 1.63 -0.24 12.65
CA ASP A 76 1.91 1.11 13.13
C ASP A 76 1.30 2.14 12.18
N LEU A 77 0.21 2.77 12.63
CA LEU A 77 -0.52 3.81 11.92
C LEU A 77 -0.22 5.21 12.46
N THR A 78 0.87 5.40 13.19
CA THR A 78 1.15 6.70 13.82
C THR A 78 1.23 7.82 12.77
N GLY A 79 0.23 8.70 12.80
CA GLY A 79 0.10 9.84 11.89
C GLY A 79 -0.39 9.51 10.48
N ALA A 80 -0.95 8.33 10.26
CA ALA A 80 -1.54 7.91 8.98
C ALA A 80 -2.95 8.48 8.74
#